data_AF-A0AAV4PRR4-F1
#
_entry.id   AF-A0AAV4PRR4-F1
#
_cell.length_a   1.000
_cell.length_b   1.000
_cell.length_c   1.000
_cell.angle_alpha   90.00
_cell.angle_beta   90.00
_cell.angle_gamma   90.00
#
_symmetry.space_group_name_H-M   'P 1'
#
loop_
_entity.id
_entity.type
_entity.pdbx_description
1 polymer ?
#
loop_
_entity_poly.entity_id
_entity_poly.type
_entity_poly.pdbx_seq_one_letter_code
_entity_poly.pdbx_strand_id
1 'polypeptide(L)'
;MKVYQLILYLNDVWVLKLQNNNESLNSLIWTFAPKHIHAGPKTIEIATFAVSIFNEGLIPILKILDVMGITIGPEANAFAARRDEARIERSGTRTSEASKEGRTARLHQRTSENEHFEVEEGFLYETGIAD
;
A
#
# COMPACT_ATOMS: atom_id res chain seq x y z
N MET A 1 -26.23 -4.88 0.36
CA MET A 1 -26.21 -6.27 -0.14
C MET A 1 -24.93 -6.61 -0.93
N LYS A 2 -24.46 -5.76 -1.85
CA LYS A 2 -23.27 -6.04 -2.68
C LYS A 2 -21.90 -6.00 -1.96
N VAL A 3 -21.73 -5.18 -0.92
CA VAL A 3 -20.46 -5.06 -0.17
C VAL A 3 -20.15 -6.33 0.64
N TYR A 4 -21.16 -6.93 1.28
CA TYR A 4 -20.98 -8.18 2.03
C TYR A 4 -20.66 -9.37 1.11
N GLN A 5 -21.21 -9.38 -0.11
CA GLN A 5 -20.85 -10.38 -1.12
C GLN A 5 -19.40 -10.21 -1.61
N LEU A 6 -18.92 -8.97 -1.77
CA LEU A 6 -17.52 -8.71 -2.12
C LEU A 6 -16.56 -9.14 -1.00
N ILE A 7 -16.90 -8.88 0.26
CA ILE A 7 -16.11 -9.29 1.43
C ILE A 7 -16.09 -10.82 1.58
N LEU A 8 -17.23 -11.51 1.40
CA LEU A 8 -17.27 -12.98 1.47
C LEU A 8 -16.51 -13.63 0.29
N TYR A 9 -16.59 -13.06 -0.92
CA TYR A 9 -15.87 -13.56 -2.08
C TYR A 9 -14.34 -13.37 -1.97
N LEU A 10 -13.91 -12.25 -1.38
CA LEU A 10 -12.52 -12.04 -1.00
C LEU A 10 -12.07 -12.98 0.14
N ASN A 11 -12.96 -13.56 0.94
CA ASN A 11 -12.56 -14.61 1.87
C ASN A 11 -12.39 -15.97 1.18
N ASP A 12 -13.27 -16.33 0.23
CA ASP A 12 -13.27 -17.63 -0.47
C ASP A 12 -12.10 -17.80 -1.46
N VAL A 13 -11.68 -16.73 -2.15
CA VAL A 13 -10.53 -16.75 -3.07
C VAL A 13 -9.19 -16.94 -2.32
N TRP A 14 -9.16 -16.71 -1.00
CA TRP A 14 -7.93 -16.65 -0.19
C TRP A 14 -7.69 -17.88 0.72
N VAL A 15 -8.50 -18.95 0.59
CA VAL A 15 -8.45 -20.11 1.51
C VAL A 15 -7.17 -20.97 1.39
N LEU A 16 -6.26 -20.76 0.44
CA LEU A 16 -5.06 -21.60 0.30
C LEU A 16 -3.75 -20.81 0.21
N LYS A 17 -3.35 -20.16 1.31
CA LYS A 17 -1.99 -20.23 1.91
C LYS A 17 -1.89 -19.26 3.10
N LEU A 18 -1.55 -19.83 4.26
CA LEU A 18 -1.37 -19.23 5.59
C LEU A 18 -2.66 -18.82 6.32
N GLN A 19 -2.70 -19.19 7.60
CA GLN A 19 -3.86 -19.18 8.49
C GLN A 19 -4.46 -17.78 8.76
N ASN A 20 -3.89 -16.69 8.21
CA ASN A 20 -4.27 -15.32 8.62
C ASN A 20 -4.31 -14.21 7.54
N ASN A 21 -4.46 -14.53 6.25
CA ASN A 21 -4.44 -13.49 5.20
C ASN A 21 -5.67 -12.55 5.23
N ASN A 22 -6.82 -13.04 5.69
CA ASN A 22 -8.03 -12.22 5.75
C ASN A 22 -7.98 -11.19 6.89
N GLU A 23 -7.26 -11.45 7.98
CA GLU A 23 -7.03 -10.41 9.00
C GLU A 23 -5.98 -9.40 8.56
N SER A 24 -4.92 -9.81 7.84
CA SER A 24 -3.88 -8.90 7.35
C SER A 24 -4.43 -7.90 6.32
N LEU A 25 -5.29 -8.36 5.40
CA LEU A 25 -5.96 -7.51 4.42
C LEU A 25 -6.93 -6.54 5.10
N ASN A 26 -7.78 -7.03 6.01
CA ASN A 26 -8.70 -6.18 6.75
C ASN A 26 -7.96 -5.13 7.56
N SER A 27 -6.90 -5.52 8.26
CA SER A 27 -6.04 -4.60 9.01
C SER A 27 -5.52 -3.46 8.13
N LEU A 28 -5.03 -3.79 6.92
CA LEU A 28 -4.60 -2.79 5.93
C LEU A 28 -5.76 -1.91 5.44
N ILE A 29 -6.94 -2.45 5.17
CA ILE A 29 -8.11 -1.63 4.79
C ILE A 29 -8.44 -0.64 5.91
N TRP A 30 -8.34 -1.06 7.18
CA TRP A 30 -8.59 -0.21 8.33
C TRP A 30 -7.50 0.83 8.61
N THR A 31 -6.31 0.75 8.00
CA THR A 31 -5.35 1.87 8.05
C THR A 31 -5.79 3.01 7.12
N PHE A 32 -6.41 2.70 5.98
CA PHE A 32 -6.93 3.70 5.03
C PHE A 32 -8.31 4.22 5.42
N ALA A 33 -9.13 3.39 6.05
CA ALA A 33 -10.46 3.76 6.53
C ALA A 33 -10.64 3.34 7.99
N PRO A 34 -10.11 4.12 8.95
CA PRO A 34 -10.11 3.73 10.35
C PRO A 34 -11.52 3.45 10.89
N LYS A 35 -11.71 2.30 11.55
CA LYS A 35 -13.03 1.88 12.07
C LYS A 35 -13.70 2.89 13.01
N HIS A 36 -12.90 3.70 13.70
CA HIS A 36 -13.36 4.69 14.66
C HIS A 36 -13.75 6.04 14.01
N ILE A 37 -13.51 6.19 12.71
CA ILE A 37 -13.93 7.34 11.91
C ILE A 37 -15.03 6.85 10.98
N HIS A 38 -16.12 7.62 10.86
CA HIS A 38 -17.18 7.25 9.93
C HIS A 38 -16.64 7.30 8.49
N ALA A 39 -16.41 6.14 7.89
CA ALA A 39 -16.06 5.98 6.50
C ALA A 39 -17.30 5.51 5.72
N GLY A 40 -17.69 6.26 4.70
CA GLY A 40 -18.77 5.87 3.81
C GLY A 40 -18.41 4.61 3.00
N PRO A 41 -19.40 3.87 2.47
CA PRO A 41 -19.15 2.65 1.69
C PRO A 41 -18.16 2.84 0.53
N LYS A 42 -18.22 3.99 -0.16
CA LYS A 42 -17.27 4.34 -1.24
C LYS A 42 -15.83 4.42 -0.76
N THR A 43 -15.60 4.94 0.44
CA THR A 43 -14.25 5.03 1.02
C THR A 43 -13.70 3.63 1.31
N ILE A 44 -14.52 2.72 1.82
CA ILE A 44 -14.14 1.33 2.05
C ILE A 44 -13.85 0.61 0.73
N GLU A 45 -14.66 0.82 -0.30
CA GLU A 45 -14.45 0.25 -1.63
C GLU A 45 -13.12 0.72 -2.24
N ILE A 46 -12.85 2.02 -2.21
CA ILE A 46 -11.59 2.60 -2.71
C ILE A 46 -10.39 2.06 -1.93
N ALA A 47 -10.47 2.00 -0.60
CA ALA A 47 -9.43 1.43 0.24
C ALA A 47 -9.16 -0.04 -0.11
N THR A 48 -10.23 -0.83 -0.28
CA THR A 48 -10.13 -2.24 -0.69
C THR A 48 -9.44 -2.37 -2.05
N PHE A 49 -9.85 -1.59 -3.06
CA PHE A 49 -9.21 -1.60 -4.37
C PHE A 49 -7.72 -1.20 -4.29
N ALA A 50 -7.40 -0.14 -3.55
CA ALA A 50 -6.03 0.32 -3.40
C ALA A 50 -5.13 -0.75 -2.76
N VAL A 51 -5.60 -1.39 -1.68
CA VAL A 51 -4.86 -2.44 -0.98
C VAL A 51 -4.70 -3.69 -1.87
N SER A 52 -5.74 -4.10 -2.59
CA SER A 52 -5.66 -5.24 -3.51
C SER A 52 -4.69 -4.98 -4.67
N ILE A 53 -4.74 -3.80 -5.29
CA ILE A 53 -3.84 -3.44 -6.41
C ILE A 53 -2.39 -3.36 -5.95
N PHE A 54 -2.14 -2.84 -4.76
CA PHE A 54 -0.79 -2.70 -4.24
C PHE A 54 -0.16 -4.06 -3.89
N ASN A 55 -0.89 -4.94 -3.21
CA ASN A 55 -0.36 -6.22 -2.73
C ASN A 55 -0.38 -7.30 -3.81
N GLU A 56 -1.53 -7.49 -4.46
CA GLU A 56 -1.78 -8.62 -5.35
C GLU A 56 -1.78 -8.23 -6.83
N GLY A 57 -2.11 -6.98 -7.14
CA GLY A 57 -2.07 -6.45 -8.50
C GLY A 57 -3.43 -6.30 -9.16
N LEU A 58 -3.42 -6.25 -10.50
CA LEU A 58 -4.61 -6.08 -11.32
C LEU A 58 -5.34 -7.39 -11.60
N ILE A 59 -4.67 -8.54 -11.49
CA ILE A 59 -5.32 -9.85 -11.71
C ILE A 59 -6.52 -10.10 -10.79
N PRO A 60 -6.48 -9.84 -9.47
CA PRO A 60 -7.66 -9.93 -8.61
C PRO A 60 -8.80 -8.99 -9.02
N ILE A 61 -8.47 -7.81 -9.56
CA ILE A 61 -9.48 -6.85 -10.03
C ILE A 61 -10.22 -7.41 -11.25
N LEU A 62 -9.50 -8.05 -12.18
CA LEU A 62 -10.15 -8.72 -13.32
C LEU A 62 -11.09 -9.84 -12.86
N LYS A 63 -10.73 -10.59 -11.81
CA LYS A 63 -11.61 -11.59 -11.21
C LYS A 63 -12.86 -10.96 -10.59
N ILE A 64 -12.72 -9.83 -9.89
CA ILE A 64 -13.88 -9.10 -9.32
C ILE A 64 -14.82 -8.65 -10.45
N LEU A 65 -14.27 -8.12 -11.54
CA LEU A 65 -15.05 -7.66 -12.69
C LEU A 65 -15.79 -8.82 -13.37
N ASP A 66 -15.13 -9.97 -13.55
CA ASP A 66 -15.74 -11.19 -14.10
C ASP A 66 -16.93 -11.66 -13.25
N VAL A 67 -16.78 -11.67 -11.92
CA VAL A 67 -17.85 -12.01 -10.97
C VAL A 67 -19.01 -11.02 -11.01
N MET A 68 -18.73 -9.75 -11.32
CA MET A 68 -19.75 -8.72 -11.53
C MET A 68 -20.45 -8.86 -12.90
N GLY A 69 -20.12 -9.88 -13.68
CA GLY A 69 -20.70 -10.16 -15.00
C GLY A 69 -20.06 -9.37 -16.13
N ILE A 70 -18.89 -8.77 -15.91
CA ILE A 70 -18.14 -8.04 -16.95
C ILE A 70 -17.22 -9.02 -17.66
N THR A 71 -17.48 -9.26 -18.95
CA THR A 71 -16.63 -10.13 -19.76
C THR A 71 -15.23 -9.54 -19.92
N ILE A 72 -14.22 -10.30 -19.49
CA ILE A 72 -12.81 -9.90 -19.59
C ILE A 72 -12.23 -10.35 -20.94
N GLY A 73 -11.83 -9.37 -21.76
CA GLY A 73 -11.17 -9.64 -23.04
C GLY A 73 -9.70 -10.08 -22.87
N PRO A 74 -9.14 -10.76 -23.88
CA PRO A 74 -7.74 -11.21 -23.87
C PRO A 74 -6.74 -10.05 -23.70
N GLU A 75 -7.02 -8.89 -24.29
CA GLU A 75 -6.19 -7.69 -24.14
C GLU A 75 -6.18 -7.14 -22.71
N ALA A 76 -7.31 -7.21 -21.99
CA ALA A 76 -7.39 -6.78 -20.60
C ALA A 76 -6.55 -7.68 -19.68
N ASN A 77 -6.62 -8.99 -19.91
CA ASN A 77 -5.76 -9.96 -19.22
C ASN A 77 -4.28 -9.73 -19.51
N ALA A 78 -3.91 -9.55 -20.80
CA ALA A 78 -2.54 -9.29 -21.20
C ALA A 78 -2.00 -7.96 -20.63
N PHE A 79 -2.84 -6.93 -20.57
CA PHE A 79 -2.49 -5.66 -19.92
C PHE A 79 -2.25 -5.83 -18.43
N ALA A 80 -3.15 -6.52 -17.71
CA ALA A 80 -2.99 -6.76 -16.28
C ALA A 80 -1.73 -7.57 -15.97
N ALA A 81 -1.47 -8.63 -16.74
CA ALA A 81 -0.27 -9.44 -16.59
C ALA A 81 1.02 -8.61 -16.75
N ARG A 82 1.14 -7.82 -17.82
CA ARG A 82 2.30 -6.94 -18.04
C ARG A 82 2.49 -5.90 -16.94
N ARG A 83 1.38 -5.32 -16.45
CA ARG A 83 1.42 -4.35 -15.36
C ARG A 83 1.88 -4.98 -14.05
N ASP A 84 1.42 -6.19 -13.77
CA ASP A 84 1.77 -6.92 -12.56
C ASP A 84 3.23 -7.39 -12.60
N GLU A 85 3.73 -7.82 -13.75
CA GLU A 85 5.14 -8.14 -13.96
C GLU A 85 6.04 -6.91 -13.70
N ALA A 86 5.71 -5.76 -14.29
CA ALA A 86 6.44 -4.51 -14.05
C ALA A 86 6.37 -4.05 -12.57
N ARG A 87 5.28 -4.36 -11.85
CA ARG A 87 5.16 -4.10 -10.40
C ARG A 87 6.15 -4.97 -9.63
N ILE A 88 6.20 -6.27 -9.93
CA ILE A 88 7.10 -7.23 -9.28
C ILE A 88 8.55 -6.86 -9.54
N GLU A 89 8.91 -6.54 -10.78
CA GLU A 89 10.26 -6.10 -11.15
C GLU A 89 10.68 -4.87 -10.34
N ARG A 90 9.84 -3.82 -10.33
CA ARG A 90 10.09 -2.59 -9.56
C ARG A 90 10.24 -2.88 -8.06
N SER A 91 9.44 -3.79 -7.53
CA SER A 91 9.53 -4.21 -6.13
C SER A 91 10.86 -4.91 -5.85
N GLY A 92 11.30 -5.79 -6.76
CA GLY A 92 12.60 -6.44 -6.71
C GLY A 92 13.75 -5.43 -6.73
N THR A 93 13.72 -4.47 -7.65
CA THR A 93 14.74 -3.41 -7.73
C THR A 93 14.80 -2.59 -6.44
N ARG A 94 13.66 -2.22 -5.85
CA ARG A 94 13.61 -1.45 -4.59
C ARG A 94 14.06 -2.24 -3.36
N THR A 95 13.91 -3.56 -3.42
CA THR A 95 14.31 -4.47 -2.34
C THR A 95 15.78 -4.88 -2.45
N SER A 96 16.41 -4.65 -3.61
CA SER A 96 17.84 -4.88 -3.81
C SER A 96 18.68 -4.15 -2.76
N GLU A 97 19.78 -4.79 -2.36
CA GLU A 97 20.70 -4.27 -1.33
C GLU A 97 21.28 -2.93 -1.75
N ALA A 98 21.69 -2.79 -3.01
CA ALA A 98 22.16 -1.52 -3.57
C ALA A 98 21.13 -0.37 -3.41
N SER A 99 19.83 -0.66 -3.59
CA SER A 99 18.78 0.35 -3.39
C SER A 99 18.55 0.67 -1.91
N LYS A 100 18.72 -0.30 -1.01
CA LYS A 100 18.63 -0.09 0.44
C LYS A 100 19.82 0.72 0.95
N GLU A 101 21.04 0.34 0.59
CA GLU A 101 22.28 1.05 0.95
C GLU A 101 22.26 2.48 0.46
N GLY A 102 21.84 2.72 -0.80
CA GLY A 102 21.69 4.08 -1.32
C GLY A 102 20.65 4.91 -0.56
N ARG A 103 19.56 4.30 -0.06
CA ARG A 103 18.57 4.99 0.79
C ARG A 103 19.14 5.30 2.17
N THR A 104 19.83 4.34 2.78
CA THR A 104 20.46 4.48 4.10
C THR A 104 21.55 5.55 4.07
N ALA A 105 22.41 5.56 3.05
CA ALA A 105 23.44 6.59 2.86
C ALA A 105 22.84 8.01 2.74
N ARG A 106 21.78 8.18 1.94
CA ARG A 106 21.06 9.47 1.81
C ARG A 106 20.33 9.90 3.07
N LEU A 107 19.92 8.95 3.91
CA LEU A 107 19.35 9.25 5.22
C LEU A 107 20.47 9.74 6.15
N HIS A 108 21.57 8.99 6.26
CA HIS A 108 22.72 9.37 7.07
C HIS A 108 23.28 10.73 6.69
N GLN A 109 23.42 11.02 5.39
CA GLN A 109 23.88 12.33 4.93
C GLN A 109 22.96 13.47 5.42
N ARG A 110 21.64 13.31 5.27
CA ARG A 110 20.68 14.32 5.76
C ARG A 110 20.71 14.46 7.28
N THR A 111 20.86 13.36 8.00
CA THR A 111 21.01 13.38 9.46
C THR A 111 22.29 14.13 9.85
N SER A 112 23.42 13.86 9.21
CA SER A 112 24.67 14.57 9.49
C SER A 112 24.62 16.06 9.12
N GLU A 113 23.92 16.41 8.04
CA GLU A 113 23.69 17.81 7.66
C GLU A 113 22.83 18.52 8.72
N ASN A 114 21.75 17.89 9.19
CA ASN A 114 20.91 18.45 10.26
C ASN A 114 21.67 18.57 11.59
N GLU A 115 22.45 17.56 11.99
CA GLU A 115 23.30 17.64 13.19
C GLU A 115 24.32 18.79 13.09
N HIS A 116 24.87 19.05 11.91
CA HIS A 116 25.76 20.17 11.68
C HIS A 116 25.05 21.52 11.86
N PHE A 117 23.85 21.69 11.29
CA PHE A 117 23.05 22.90 11.46
C PHE A 117 22.61 23.10 12.93
N GLU A 118 22.21 22.04 13.63
CA GLU A 118 21.86 22.11 15.06
C GLU A 118 23.04 22.58 15.93
N VAL A 119 24.27 22.17 15.60
CA VAL A 119 25.50 22.65 16.26
C VAL A 119 25.78 24.12 15.94
N GLU A 120 25.61 24.55 14.68
CA GLU A 120 25.80 25.96 14.28
C GLU A 120 24.73 26.89 14.88
N GLU A 121 23.49 26.42 15.01
CA GLU A 121 22.35 27.18 15.54
C GLU A 121 22.24 27.17 17.07
N GLY A 122 23.10 26.40 17.77
CA GLY A 122 23.02 26.12 19.21
C GLY A 122 23.03 27.32 20.16
N PHE A 123 23.28 28.55 19.67
CA PHE A 123 23.13 29.80 20.43
C PHE A 123 21.90 30.65 20.05
N LEU A 124 21.24 30.39 18.92
CA LEU A 124 20.17 31.24 18.37
C LEU A 124 18.74 30.76 18.72
N TYR A 125 18.60 29.48 19.10
CA TYR A 125 17.32 28.84 19.46
C TYR A 125 17.20 28.45 20.94
N GLU A 126 17.91 29.14 21.85
CA GLU A 126 17.48 29.11 23.25
C GLU A 126 16.13 29.82 23.35
N THR A 127 15.07 29.01 23.50
CA THR A 127 13.68 29.39 23.72
C THR A 127 13.58 30.73 24.43
N GLY A 128 13.19 31.77 23.69
CA GLY A 128 12.96 33.09 24.24
C GLY A 128 11.93 33.00 25.36
N ILE A 129 12.40 33.12 26.61
CA ILE A 129 11.56 33.44 27.76
C ILE A 129 11.15 34.89 27.54
N ALA A 130 10.07 35.11 26.80
CA ALA A 130 9.45 36.42 26.72
C ALA A 130 8.62 36.62 28.00
N ASP A 131 9.06 37.60 28.79
CA ASP A 131 8.46 38.14 30.02
C ASP A 131 7.10 38.82 29.75
#